data_AF-A0AA43BUD2-F1
#
_entry.id   AF-A0AA43BUD2-F1
#
_cell.length_a   1.000
_cell.length_b   1.000
_cell.length_c   1.000
_cell.angle_alpha   90.00
_cell.angle_beta   90.00
_cell.angle_gamma   90.00
#
_symmetry.space_group_name_H-M   'P 1'
#
loop_
_entity.id
_entity.type
_entity.pdbx_description
1 polymer ?
#
loop_
_entity_poly.entity_id
_entity_poly.type
_entity_poly.pdbx_seq_one_letter_code
_entity_poly.pdbx_strand_id
1 'polypeptide(L)'
;NVHAEGAVRNRPTEVTGGMELKRVVANGTELTEARQGAIGGGYLSFGTVAQVRLPQGLQSGDSAVLEIDFGFNIPQEGIGGRMGWNDDNFFYLAYWYPQMAVFDDVVGWQTDQFLGQAEFYMGYGSYDVTLDLPEGWVAWGTGTLPNPSAVLAAPIVERMRRAERSDTVVHLITPADFGPGKATAPTSTGRLSWRFVADSVRDVAYSVSRESLWDAARTPVGDRNGDGTADYAMVNSIWRESAPRWQHAWRYAQHAIDFLSRWTGFPYPYPHMTSVEGGGIMGGGMEYPMMTLIGDYNQASDTGLYGVHAHELAHMWVPMIVGNDERRYAWMDEGTTSFNTSAAMNEFYPGQRWELGNYSGYIQITRTDLEGEIMRLSDYQYNGAAYGTASYSKPATLLWTLRGLLGEEVFLKAYRTFIQRWAYKHPKPWDLFNTFNDVSGQNLDWFWRTWYYETWTLDQSIANVKLERGGTRIVVTDLGLAPMPVRLTLTLTDGNTMQAEIPVDRWLEGARTADIVVKTPSAVTKVEIDADQWFPDANRDNNVWERR
;
A
#
# COMPACT_ATOMS: atom_id res chain seq x y z
N ASN A 1 2.74 8.86 -22.60
CA ASN A 1 2.27 7.96 -21.52
C ASN A 1 1.59 6.74 -22.16
N VAL A 2 1.09 5.79 -21.36
CA VAL A 2 0.45 4.55 -21.83
C VAL A 2 -0.84 4.74 -22.63
N HIS A 3 -1.42 5.94 -22.70
CA HIS A 3 -2.66 6.19 -23.46
C HIS A 3 -2.39 6.62 -24.91
N ALA A 4 -1.12 6.61 -25.35
CA ALA A 4 -0.72 6.89 -26.73
C ALA A 4 -0.94 5.68 -27.66
N GLU A 5 -1.24 5.93 -28.94
CA GLU A 5 -1.35 4.87 -29.94
C GLU A 5 -0.02 4.09 -30.06
N GLY A 6 -0.09 2.76 -30.17
CA GLY A 6 1.10 1.89 -30.26
C GLY A 6 1.90 1.70 -28.96
N ALA A 7 1.54 2.35 -27.84
CA ALA A 7 2.21 2.11 -26.56
C ALA A 7 2.05 0.66 -26.08
N VAL A 8 3.14 0.07 -25.57
CA VAL A 8 3.11 -1.28 -24.99
C VAL A 8 2.40 -1.23 -23.64
N ARG A 9 1.52 -2.19 -23.38
CA ARG A 9 0.69 -2.27 -22.17
C ARG A 9 0.55 -3.73 -21.74
N ASN A 10 0.33 -3.95 -20.45
CA ASN A 10 -0.01 -5.28 -19.91
C ASN A 10 -1.51 -5.61 -19.99
N ARG A 11 -2.36 -4.58 -20.15
CA ARG A 11 -3.81 -4.74 -20.24
C ARG A 11 -4.42 -3.77 -21.27
N PRO A 12 -5.59 -4.11 -21.85
CA PRO A 12 -6.35 -3.14 -22.65
C PRO A 12 -6.66 -1.87 -21.85
N THR A 13 -6.54 -0.71 -22.49
CA THR A 13 -6.85 0.59 -21.88
C THR A 13 -7.31 1.55 -22.97
N GLU A 14 -8.02 2.61 -22.58
CA GLU A 14 -8.48 3.65 -23.49
C GLU A 14 -7.29 4.36 -24.17
N VAL A 15 -7.38 4.58 -25.48
CA VAL A 15 -6.36 5.31 -26.24
C VAL A 15 -6.85 6.73 -26.51
N THR A 16 -6.23 7.71 -25.86
CA THR A 16 -6.63 9.12 -25.91
C THR A 16 -5.61 10.02 -26.62
N GLY A 17 -4.63 9.42 -27.29
CA GLY A 17 -3.49 10.11 -27.92
C GLY A 17 -2.28 10.26 -27.00
N GLY A 18 -2.47 10.07 -25.70
CA GLY A 18 -1.42 10.13 -24.68
C GLY A 18 -0.91 11.55 -24.40
N MET A 19 0.21 11.62 -23.70
CA MET A 19 0.86 12.90 -23.34
C MET A 19 1.76 13.42 -24.45
N GLU A 20 1.51 14.67 -24.84
CA GLU A 20 2.32 15.46 -25.76
C GLU A 20 3.19 16.45 -24.98
N LEU A 21 4.51 16.40 -25.20
CA LEU A 21 5.44 17.42 -24.74
C LEU A 21 5.47 18.55 -25.79
N LYS A 22 4.95 19.72 -25.44
CA LYS A 22 4.83 20.88 -26.34
C LYS A 22 6.09 21.75 -26.34
N ARG A 23 6.73 21.88 -25.17
CA ARG A 23 7.96 22.66 -24.98
C ARG A 23 8.78 22.01 -23.86
N VAL A 24 10.09 21.91 -24.06
CA VAL A 24 11.04 21.46 -23.04
C VAL A 24 12.17 22.46 -22.96
N VAL A 25 12.40 23.04 -21.78
CA VAL A 25 13.47 24.02 -21.54
C VAL A 25 14.34 23.55 -20.40
N ALA A 26 15.66 23.68 -20.56
CA ALA A 26 16.64 23.46 -19.51
C ALA A 26 17.48 24.72 -19.29
N ASN A 27 17.47 25.25 -18.07
CA ASN A 27 18.20 26.46 -17.68
C ASN A 27 17.95 27.65 -18.64
N GLY A 28 16.68 27.87 -19.00
CA GLY A 28 16.26 28.93 -19.93
C GLY A 28 16.57 28.67 -21.40
N THR A 29 17.20 27.54 -21.76
CA THR A 29 17.46 27.14 -23.15
C THR A 29 16.43 26.12 -23.61
N GLU A 30 15.66 26.48 -24.63
CA GLU A 30 14.71 25.56 -25.26
C GLU A 30 15.44 24.42 -25.97
N LEU A 31 14.99 23.20 -25.71
CA LEU A 31 15.57 21.96 -26.21
C LEU A 31 14.74 21.44 -27.38
N THR A 32 15.43 20.96 -28.42
CA THR A 32 14.79 20.29 -29.55
C THR A 32 14.71 18.78 -29.32
N GLU A 33 13.65 18.15 -29.82
CA GLU A 33 13.59 16.69 -29.89
C GLU A 33 14.71 16.17 -30.79
N ALA A 34 15.53 15.30 -30.23
CA ALA A 34 16.67 14.70 -30.90
C ALA A 34 16.26 13.38 -31.59
N ARG A 35 17.06 12.93 -32.55
CA ARG A 35 16.98 11.56 -33.06
C ARG A 35 17.83 10.64 -32.20
N GLN A 36 17.44 9.37 -32.12
CA GLN A 36 18.23 8.35 -31.42
C GLN A 36 19.67 8.33 -31.99
N GLY A 37 20.67 8.38 -31.11
CA GLY A 37 22.09 8.43 -31.48
C GLY A 37 22.68 9.84 -31.72
N ALA A 38 21.88 10.90 -31.65
CA ALA A 38 22.42 12.27 -31.69
C ALA A 38 23.35 12.54 -30.48
N ILE A 39 24.38 13.37 -30.68
CA ILE A 39 25.33 13.81 -29.64
C ILE A 39 25.06 15.29 -29.35
N GLY A 40 24.84 15.64 -28.07
CA GLY A 40 24.55 17.02 -27.64
C GLY A 40 23.29 17.14 -26.77
N GLY A 41 22.95 18.39 -26.42
CA GLY A 41 21.72 18.73 -25.69
C GLY A 41 20.47 18.52 -26.54
N GLY A 42 19.32 18.37 -25.88
CA GLY A 42 18.04 18.02 -26.52
C GLY A 42 17.23 17.09 -25.62
N TYR A 43 16.11 16.56 -26.14
CA TYR A 43 15.39 15.48 -25.45
C TYR A 43 15.03 14.34 -26.40
N LEU A 44 14.85 13.14 -25.86
CA LEU A 44 14.44 11.94 -26.57
C LEU A 44 13.21 11.36 -25.90
N SER A 45 12.17 11.06 -26.67
CA SER A 45 10.98 10.37 -26.18
C SER A 45 11.00 8.92 -26.66
N PHE A 46 10.85 7.96 -25.74
CA PHE A 46 10.75 6.54 -26.07
C PHE A 46 9.68 5.87 -25.21
N GLY A 47 8.53 5.61 -25.84
CA GLY A 47 7.36 5.03 -25.19
C GLY A 47 6.81 5.94 -24.09
N THR A 48 6.97 5.50 -22.84
CA THR A 48 6.51 6.20 -21.63
C THR A 48 7.60 7.01 -20.95
N VAL A 49 8.84 6.95 -21.45
CA VAL A 49 10.02 7.60 -20.83
C VAL A 49 10.54 8.69 -21.77
N ALA A 50 10.94 9.82 -21.19
CA ALA A 50 11.68 10.86 -21.90
C ALA A 50 13.06 11.05 -21.24
N GLN A 51 14.12 11.12 -22.06
CA GLN A 51 15.46 11.50 -21.61
C GLN A 51 15.72 12.95 -21.99
N VAL A 52 15.91 13.82 -20.99
CA VAL A 52 16.35 15.20 -21.19
C VAL A 52 17.87 15.27 -21.05
N ARG A 53 18.55 15.84 -22.04
CA ARG A 53 20.00 16.05 -22.04
C ARG A 53 20.30 17.52 -21.86
N LEU A 54 20.82 17.85 -20.69
CA LEU A 54 21.20 19.21 -20.36
C LEU A 54 22.30 19.71 -21.31
N PRO A 55 22.26 20.97 -21.77
CA PRO A 55 23.34 21.57 -22.57
C PRO A 55 24.69 21.58 -21.85
N GLN A 56 24.64 21.70 -20.52
CA GLN A 56 25.80 21.65 -19.62
C GLN A 56 25.55 20.58 -18.55
N GLY A 57 26.55 19.72 -18.30
CA GLY A 57 26.46 18.70 -17.25
C GLY A 57 26.44 19.32 -15.85
N LEU A 58 25.78 18.63 -14.91
CA LEU A 58 25.73 19.00 -13.49
C LEU A 58 26.85 18.31 -12.71
N GLN A 59 27.57 19.06 -11.87
CA GLN A 59 28.46 18.49 -10.86
C GLN A 59 27.68 18.06 -9.62
N SER A 60 28.33 17.32 -8.72
CA SER A 60 27.74 16.98 -7.42
C SER A 60 27.42 18.25 -6.63
N GLY A 61 26.17 18.39 -6.20
CA GLY A 61 25.67 19.57 -5.50
C GLY A 61 25.11 20.68 -6.39
N ASP A 62 25.25 20.59 -7.72
CA ASP A 62 24.64 21.54 -8.65
C ASP A 62 23.13 21.27 -8.85
N SER A 63 22.45 22.24 -9.45
CA SER A 63 21.02 22.18 -9.80
C SER A 63 20.77 22.61 -11.24
N ALA A 64 19.72 22.07 -11.86
CA ALA A 64 19.16 22.58 -13.11
C ALA A 64 17.67 22.91 -12.94
N VAL A 65 17.18 23.86 -13.73
CA VAL A 65 15.76 24.17 -13.85
C VAL A 65 15.25 23.54 -15.15
N LEU A 66 14.21 22.71 -15.03
CA LEU A 66 13.48 22.16 -16.16
C LEU A 66 12.09 22.78 -16.20
N GLU A 67 11.69 23.28 -17.38
CA GLU A 67 10.32 23.71 -17.64
C GLU A 67 9.76 22.84 -18.76
N ILE A 68 8.57 22.29 -18.53
CA ILE A 68 7.92 21.38 -19.49
C ILE A 68 6.48 21.84 -19.68
N ASP A 69 6.15 22.23 -20.90
CA ASP A 69 4.77 22.46 -21.29
C ASP A 69 4.24 21.16 -21.89
N PHE A 70 3.13 20.65 -21.38
CA PHE A 70 2.54 19.39 -21.84
C PHE A 70 1.02 19.45 -21.91
N GLY A 71 0.43 18.47 -22.58
CA GLY A 71 -1.02 18.28 -22.61
C GLY A 71 -1.40 16.85 -22.96
N PHE A 72 -2.60 16.45 -22.55
CA PHE A 72 -3.17 15.15 -22.89
C PHE A 72 -4.69 15.21 -22.76
N ASN A 73 -5.38 14.28 -23.43
CA ASN A 73 -6.81 14.05 -23.20
C ASN A 73 -6.98 13.06 -22.06
N ILE A 74 -7.80 13.42 -21.07
CA ILE A 74 -8.06 12.60 -19.90
C ILE A 74 -8.96 11.42 -20.32
N PRO A 75 -8.51 10.16 -20.17
CA PRO A 75 -9.38 9.00 -20.39
C PRO A 75 -10.54 8.99 -19.39
N GLN A 76 -11.65 8.39 -19.76
CA GLN A 76 -12.76 8.16 -18.82
C GLN A 76 -12.31 7.24 -17.70
N GLU A 77 -11.63 6.15 -18.06
CA GLU A 77 -11.01 5.19 -17.13
C GLU A 77 -9.54 5.00 -17.50
N GLY A 78 -8.66 5.71 -16.81
CA GLY A 78 -7.22 5.58 -16.93
C GLY A 78 -6.73 4.18 -16.54
N ILE A 79 -5.56 3.78 -17.06
CA ILE A 79 -5.05 2.43 -16.80
C ILE A 79 -4.93 2.19 -15.29
N GLY A 80 -5.46 1.05 -14.83
CA GLY A 80 -5.44 0.70 -13.41
C GLY A 80 -6.05 1.75 -12.47
N GLY A 81 -7.01 2.56 -12.94
CA GLY A 81 -7.75 3.52 -12.11
C GLY A 81 -7.00 4.79 -11.71
N ARG A 82 -5.80 5.06 -12.24
CA ARG A 82 -4.94 6.18 -11.80
C ARG A 82 -5.47 7.57 -12.15
N MET A 83 -6.34 7.67 -13.13
CA MET A 83 -7.02 8.91 -13.49
C MET A 83 -8.34 8.57 -14.15
N GLY A 84 -9.26 9.52 -14.17
CA GLY A 84 -10.51 9.35 -14.89
C GLY A 84 -11.49 10.46 -14.62
N TRP A 85 -12.66 10.32 -15.24
CA TRP A 85 -13.78 11.22 -15.03
C TRP A 85 -15.09 10.46 -15.11
N ASN A 86 -16.09 10.99 -14.42
CA ASN A 86 -17.43 10.43 -14.42
C ASN A 86 -18.44 11.56 -14.69
N ASP A 87 -19.23 11.38 -15.74
CA ASP A 87 -20.11 12.38 -16.32
C ASP A 87 -19.40 13.73 -16.52
N ASP A 88 -20.14 14.84 -16.58
CA ASP A 88 -19.57 16.18 -16.65
C ASP A 88 -19.25 16.76 -15.24
N ASN A 89 -19.20 15.93 -14.19
CA ASN A 89 -19.31 16.41 -12.80
C ASN A 89 -18.14 16.03 -11.88
N PHE A 90 -17.29 15.09 -12.28
CA PHE A 90 -16.24 14.59 -11.40
C PHE A 90 -15.01 14.19 -12.20
N PHE A 91 -13.84 14.63 -11.73
CA PHE A 91 -12.54 14.24 -12.26
C PHE A 91 -11.63 13.83 -11.10
N TYR A 92 -10.80 12.84 -11.37
CA TYR A 92 -9.69 12.44 -10.52
C TYR A 92 -8.43 12.28 -11.37
N LEU A 93 -7.36 12.94 -10.99
CA LEU A 93 -6.11 12.92 -11.73
C LEU A 93 -4.95 12.60 -10.80
N ALA A 94 -4.32 11.47 -11.05
CA ALA A 94 -2.97 11.16 -10.62
C ALA A 94 -2.13 10.71 -11.82
N TYR A 95 -0.81 10.64 -11.66
CA TYR A 95 0.14 10.31 -12.75
C TYR A 95 -0.08 11.17 -14.02
N TRP A 96 -0.52 12.41 -13.83
CA TRP A 96 -0.98 13.32 -14.88
C TRP A 96 0.12 14.25 -15.40
N TYR A 97 1.26 14.31 -14.71
CA TYR A 97 2.40 15.16 -15.05
C TYR A 97 3.65 14.32 -15.35
N PRO A 98 4.65 14.87 -16.08
CA PRO A 98 5.94 14.22 -16.25
C PRO A 98 6.66 14.05 -14.90
N GLN A 99 6.82 12.80 -14.46
CA GLN A 99 7.53 12.47 -13.23
C GLN A 99 9.02 12.24 -13.50
N MET A 100 9.87 12.68 -12.57
CA MET A 100 11.32 12.48 -12.67
C MET A 100 11.67 11.04 -12.29
N ALA A 101 12.37 10.34 -13.18
CA ALA A 101 12.91 9.01 -12.88
C ALA A 101 13.88 9.09 -11.70
N VAL A 102 13.81 8.13 -10.78
CA VAL A 102 14.77 8.05 -9.67
C VAL A 102 16.10 7.52 -10.17
N PHE A 103 17.20 8.18 -9.76
CA PHE A 103 18.53 7.60 -9.83
C PHE A 103 18.85 6.97 -8.47
N ASP A 104 18.99 5.66 -8.42
CA ASP A 104 19.47 4.97 -7.23
C ASP A 104 20.84 4.31 -7.44
N ASP A 105 21.52 4.01 -6.36
CA ASP A 105 22.87 3.45 -6.33
C ASP A 105 22.94 1.95 -6.65
N VAL A 106 21.78 1.29 -6.79
CA VAL A 106 21.68 -0.15 -7.05
C VAL A 106 21.51 -0.43 -8.55
N VAL A 107 20.63 0.30 -9.23
CA VAL A 107 20.33 0.09 -10.65
C VAL A 107 20.56 1.33 -11.53
N GLY A 108 20.93 2.47 -10.94
CA GLY A 108 21.11 3.73 -11.65
C GLY A 108 19.78 4.42 -11.94
N TRP A 109 19.63 5.01 -13.13
CA TRP A 109 18.38 5.63 -13.56
C TRP A 109 17.30 4.58 -13.80
N GLN A 110 16.15 4.76 -13.16
CA GLN A 110 14.99 3.89 -13.31
C GLN A 110 14.21 4.28 -14.56
N THR A 111 14.63 3.72 -15.70
CA THR A 111 14.08 4.03 -17.03
C THR A 111 13.18 2.93 -17.58
N ASP A 112 12.67 2.06 -16.71
CA ASP A 112 11.77 0.99 -17.11
C ASP A 112 10.47 1.58 -17.67
N GLN A 113 9.96 1.01 -18.77
CA GLN A 113 8.72 1.46 -19.39
C GLN A 113 7.53 1.15 -18.48
N PHE A 114 6.66 2.13 -18.25
CA PHE A 114 5.41 1.91 -17.53
C PHE A 114 4.43 1.16 -18.44
N LEU A 115 4.06 -0.07 -18.07
CA LEU A 115 3.14 -0.90 -18.86
C LEU A 115 1.71 -0.90 -18.30
N GLY A 116 1.51 -0.33 -17.11
CA GLY A 116 0.20 -0.10 -16.50
C GLY A 116 -0.20 -1.01 -15.34
N GLN A 117 0.71 -1.82 -14.77
CA GLN A 117 0.41 -2.73 -13.66
C GLN A 117 1.22 -2.38 -12.42
N ALA A 118 2.52 -2.14 -12.58
CA ALA A 118 3.36 -1.70 -11.48
C ALA A 118 3.13 -0.22 -11.14
N GLU A 119 3.27 0.17 -9.88
CA GLU A 119 3.32 1.58 -9.48
C GLU A 119 4.65 2.26 -9.86
N PHE A 120 4.73 3.58 -9.70
CA PHE A 120 5.95 4.34 -10.00
C PHE A 120 6.88 4.42 -8.80
N TYR A 121 8.18 4.31 -9.05
CA TYR A 121 9.21 4.59 -8.06
C TYR A 121 9.64 6.07 -8.18
N MET A 122 9.39 6.84 -7.13
CA MET A 122 9.52 8.30 -7.14
C MET A 122 10.35 8.82 -5.97
N GLY A 123 11.08 9.91 -6.20
CA GLY A 123 11.81 10.62 -5.16
C GLY A 123 10.92 11.55 -4.34
N TYR A 124 11.40 11.98 -3.18
CA TYR A 124 10.73 12.98 -2.36
C TYR A 124 10.97 14.39 -2.88
N GLY A 125 9.92 15.20 -2.93
CA GLY A 125 9.98 16.59 -3.38
C GLY A 125 8.96 17.50 -2.71
N SER A 126 9.14 18.79 -2.96
CA SER A 126 8.17 19.84 -2.63
C SER A 126 7.37 20.19 -3.88
N TYR A 127 6.06 20.37 -3.71
CA TYR A 127 5.13 20.65 -4.78
C TYR A 127 4.32 21.91 -4.47
N ASP A 128 4.19 22.79 -5.47
CA ASP A 128 3.31 23.95 -5.48
C ASP A 128 2.43 23.87 -6.72
N VAL A 129 1.23 23.35 -6.56
CA VAL A 129 0.32 23.04 -7.66
C VAL A 129 -0.82 24.03 -7.68
N THR A 130 -0.99 24.72 -8.81
CA THR A 130 -2.12 25.62 -9.03
C THR A 130 -3.06 25.04 -10.07
N LEU A 131 -4.33 24.85 -9.68
CA LEU A 131 -5.42 24.46 -10.57
C LEU A 131 -6.28 25.68 -10.87
N ASP A 132 -6.38 26.04 -12.16
CA ASP A 132 -7.25 27.11 -12.63
C ASP A 132 -8.59 26.51 -13.12
N LEU A 133 -9.65 26.70 -12.34
CA LEU A 133 -10.93 26.01 -12.52
C LEU A 133 -12.08 27.00 -12.71
N PRO A 134 -13.14 26.64 -13.45
CA PRO A 134 -14.36 27.45 -13.49
C PRO A 134 -15.01 27.56 -12.10
N GLU A 135 -15.69 28.67 -11.85
CA GLU A 135 -16.52 28.83 -10.65
C GLU A 135 -17.54 27.67 -10.52
N GLY A 136 -17.79 27.22 -9.29
CA GLY A 136 -18.65 26.07 -9.00
C GLY A 136 -17.94 24.72 -8.97
N TRP A 137 -16.69 24.62 -9.42
CA TRP A 137 -15.84 23.44 -9.23
C TRP A 137 -15.04 23.55 -7.93
N VAL A 138 -15.22 22.59 -7.03
CA VAL A 138 -14.43 22.45 -5.80
C VAL A 138 -13.28 21.50 -6.05
N ALA A 139 -12.09 21.82 -5.53
CA ALA A 139 -10.90 21.00 -5.67
C ALA A 139 -10.41 20.47 -4.32
N TRP A 140 -9.90 19.24 -4.35
CA TRP A 140 -9.15 18.59 -3.28
C TRP A 140 -7.88 17.99 -3.87
N GLY A 141 -6.79 17.97 -3.13
CA GLY A 141 -5.54 17.42 -3.64
C GLY A 141 -4.54 17.11 -2.55
N THR A 142 -3.43 16.51 -2.97
CA THR A 142 -2.21 16.39 -2.16
C THR A 142 -1.72 17.78 -1.76
N GLY A 143 -1.54 18.00 -0.46
CA GLY A 143 -1.00 19.24 0.08
C GLY A 143 -2.04 20.16 0.72
N THR A 144 -1.54 21.09 1.52
CA THR A 144 -2.37 22.10 2.18
C THR A 144 -2.95 23.08 1.16
N LEU A 145 -4.16 23.58 1.43
CA LEU A 145 -4.80 24.67 0.68
C LEU A 145 -4.54 26.00 1.41
N PRO A 146 -3.47 26.77 1.10
CA PRO A 146 -3.16 28.02 1.78
C PRO A 146 -4.14 29.16 1.51
N ASN A 147 -4.98 29.09 0.46
CA ASN A 147 -5.88 30.17 0.05
C ASN A 147 -7.38 29.81 0.14
N PRO A 148 -7.89 29.16 1.21
CA PRO A 148 -9.24 28.61 1.23
C PRO A 148 -10.30 29.72 1.10
N SER A 149 -10.09 30.89 1.71
CA SER A 149 -11.02 32.03 1.62
C SER A 149 -11.05 32.72 0.25
N ALA A 150 -10.09 32.44 -0.62
CA ALA A 150 -10.09 32.96 -1.99
C ALA A 150 -10.88 32.07 -2.96
N VAL A 151 -11.14 30.80 -2.60
CA VAL A 151 -11.72 29.80 -3.50
C VAL A 151 -13.00 29.15 -2.97
N LEU A 152 -13.20 29.10 -1.65
CA LEU A 152 -14.39 28.57 -1.00
C LEU A 152 -15.32 29.69 -0.54
N ALA A 153 -16.63 29.43 -0.56
CA ALA A 153 -17.60 30.35 0.02
C ALA A 153 -17.42 30.45 1.56
N ALA A 154 -17.73 31.61 2.12
CA ALA A 154 -17.50 31.89 3.55
C ALA A 154 -18.16 30.87 4.51
N PRO A 155 -19.39 30.37 4.28
CA PRO A 155 -19.97 29.32 5.15
C PRO A 155 -19.17 28.01 5.15
N ILE A 156 -18.55 27.65 4.03
CA ILE A 156 -17.75 26.42 3.88
C ILE A 156 -16.41 26.57 4.59
N VAL A 157 -15.75 27.72 4.46
CA VAL A 157 -14.53 28.06 5.22
C VAL A 157 -14.79 27.99 6.73
N GLU A 158 -15.94 28.49 7.19
CA GLU A 158 -16.29 28.43 8.60
C GLU A 158 -16.56 27.00 9.09
N ARG A 159 -17.22 26.16 8.27
CA ARG A 159 -17.39 24.72 8.57
C ARG A 159 -16.03 24.00 8.63
N MET A 160 -15.11 24.29 7.71
CA MET A 160 -13.76 23.74 7.69
C MET A 160 -12.99 24.06 8.99
N ARG A 161 -13.00 25.32 9.44
CA ARG A 161 -12.37 25.73 10.71
C ARG A 161 -12.98 25.06 11.94
N ARG A 162 -14.24 24.63 11.88
CA ARG A 162 -14.86 23.82 12.94
C ARG A 162 -14.40 22.36 12.86
N ALA A 163 -14.32 21.79 11.67
CA ALA A 163 -13.89 20.41 11.46
C ALA A 163 -12.45 20.16 11.96
N GLU A 164 -11.54 21.13 11.80
CA GLU A 164 -10.17 21.10 12.36
C GLU A 164 -10.14 20.86 13.88
N ARG A 165 -11.23 21.13 14.59
CA ARG A 165 -11.37 21.02 16.04
C ARG A 165 -12.46 20.03 16.47
N SER A 166 -13.07 19.29 15.54
CA SER A 166 -14.24 18.44 15.81
C SER A 166 -13.88 16.96 15.76
N ASP A 167 -14.08 16.26 16.86
CA ASP A 167 -13.92 14.79 16.93
C ASP A 167 -15.09 14.03 16.26
N THR A 168 -16.17 14.73 15.92
CA THR A 168 -17.32 14.22 15.16
C THR A 168 -17.44 14.90 13.81
N VAL A 169 -18.11 14.24 12.88
CA VAL A 169 -18.32 14.76 11.52
C VAL A 169 -18.92 16.17 11.49
N VAL A 170 -18.36 17.00 10.60
CA VAL A 170 -18.92 18.26 10.14
C VAL A 170 -19.17 18.14 8.65
N HIS A 171 -20.41 18.36 8.22
CA HIS A 171 -20.78 18.41 6.81
C HIS A 171 -20.37 19.76 6.23
N LEU A 172 -19.23 19.81 5.51
CA LEU A 172 -18.69 21.01 4.89
C LEU A 172 -19.54 21.41 3.69
N ILE A 173 -19.81 20.49 2.77
CA ILE A 173 -20.65 20.70 1.59
C ILE A 173 -21.81 19.71 1.63
N THR A 174 -23.02 20.24 1.48
CA THR A 174 -24.29 19.50 1.34
C THR A 174 -24.92 19.83 -0.02
N PRO A 175 -26.01 19.14 -0.45
CA PRO A 175 -26.65 19.44 -1.73
C PRO A 175 -27.13 20.89 -1.85
N ALA A 176 -27.47 21.53 -0.72
CA ALA A 176 -27.88 22.94 -0.70
C ALA A 176 -26.76 23.91 -1.10
N ASP A 177 -25.50 23.50 -0.92
CA ASP A 177 -24.31 24.29 -1.19
C ASP A 177 -23.80 24.10 -2.64
N PHE A 178 -24.36 23.18 -3.43
CA PHE A 178 -23.89 22.95 -4.80
C PHE A 178 -24.10 24.18 -5.71
N GLY A 179 -23.07 24.45 -6.52
CA GLY A 179 -23.08 25.47 -7.57
C GLY A 179 -22.20 26.71 -7.33
N PRO A 180 -22.06 27.57 -8.36
CA PRO A 180 -21.29 28.81 -8.31
C PRO A 180 -21.74 29.74 -7.18
N GLY A 181 -20.79 30.40 -6.50
CA GLY A 181 -21.04 31.30 -5.39
C GLY A 181 -21.59 30.67 -4.10
N LYS A 182 -21.91 29.37 -4.10
CA LYS A 182 -22.43 28.63 -2.93
C LYS A 182 -21.37 27.73 -2.29
N ALA A 183 -20.77 26.82 -3.06
CA ALA A 183 -19.65 26.00 -2.59
C ALA A 183 -18.32 26.75 -2.75
N THR A 184 -18.22 27.52 -3.83
CA THR A 184 -17.03 28.29 -4.21
C THR A 184 -17.23 29.78 -3.99
N ALA A 185 -16.13 30.51 -3.83
CA ALA A 185 -16.17 31.97 -3.70
C ALA A 185 -16.67 32.60 -5.02
N PRO A 186 -17.45 33.70 -4.95
CA PRO A 186 -17.85 34.42 -6.15
C PRO A 186 -16.63 35.05 -6.84
N THR A 187 -16.60 35.04 -8.18
CA THR A 187 -15.50 35.60 -8.97
C THR A 187 -16.02 36.38 -10.18
N SER A 188 -15.37 37.50 -10.50
CA SER A 188 -15.75 38.32 -11.67
C SER A 188 -15.26 37.75 -12.99
N THR A 189 -14.28 36.84 -12.96
CA THR A 189 -13.71 36.21 -14.17
C THR A 189 -14.39 34.88 -14.52
N GLY A 190 -15.25 34.38 -13.62
CA GLY A 190 -15.81 33.02 -13.72
C GLY A 190 -14.79 31.91 -13.45
N ARG A 191 -13.59 32.24 -12.95
CA ARG A 191 -12.51 31.28 -12.66
C ARG A 191 -11.88 31.51 -11.29
N LEU A 192 -11.37 30.43 -10.69
CA LEU A 192 -10.75 30.37 -9.38
C LEU A 192 -9.43 29.59 -9.44
N SER A 193 -8.40 30.11 -8.79
CA SER A 193 -7.08 29.47 -8.72
C SER A 193 -6.89 28.78 -7.38
N TRP A 194 -7.04 27.46 -7.37
CA TRP A 194 -6.82 26.60 -6.21
C TRP A 194 -5.34 26.27 -6.12
N ARG A 195 -4.70 26.60 -5.00
CA ARG A 195 -3.27 26.33 -4.79
C ARG A 195 -3.11 25.26 -3.73
N PHE A 196 -2.36 24.21 -4.02
CA PHE A 196 -2.00 23.15 -3.09
C PHE A 196 -0.49 23.12 -2.89
N VAL A 197 -0.05 23.12 -1.63
CA VAL A 197 1.37 23.10 -1.27
C VAL A 197 1.67 21.90 -0.40
N ALA A 198 2.61 21.07 -0.85
CA ALA A 198 3.09 19.89 -0.14
C ALA A 198 4.63 19.90 -0.09
N ASP A 199 5.18 19.32 0.97
CA ASP A 199 6.62 19.11 1.10
C ASP A 199 6.90 17.67 1.54
N SER A 200 8.07 17.15 1.13
CA SER A 200 8.50 15.78 1.42
C SER A 200 7.45 14.73 1.04
N VAL A 201 6.82 14.90 -0.13
CA VAL A 201 5.90 13.91 -0.73
C VAL A 201 6.48 13.36 -2.02
N ARG A 202 6.05 12.17 -2.41
CA ARG A 202 6.57 11.48 -3.59
C ARG A 202 5.76 11.72 -4.86
N ASP A 203 4.48 12.06 -4.73
CA ASP A 203 3.57 12.29 -5.86
C ASP A 203 2.49 13.32 -5.51
N VAL A 204 1.73 13.76 -6.51
CA VAL A 204 0.57 14.65 -6.36
C VAL A 204 -0.63 14.14 -7.15
N ALA A 205 -1.73 13.92 -6.44
CA ALA A 205 -3.04 13.69 -7.02
C ALA A 205 -4.00 14.83 -6.67
N TYR A 206 -5.04 15.00 -7.50
CA TYR A 206 -6.16 15.89 -7.19
C TYR A 206 -7.48 15.36 -7.74
N SER A 207 -8.57 15.85 -7.15
CA SER A 207 -9.92 15.63 -7.62
C SER A 207 -10.67 16.95 -7.67
N VAL A 208 -11.54 17.09 -8.66
CA VAL A 208 -12.45 18.23 -8.78
C VAL A 208 -13.87 17.76 -9.01
N SER A 209 -14.84 18.43 -8.40
CA SER A 209 -16.26 18.12 -8.58
C SER A 209 -17.15 19.34 -8.45
N ARG A 210 -18.31 19.33 -9.12
CA ARG A 210 -19.37 20.33 -8.91
C ARG A 210 -20.41 19.90 -7.87
N GLU A 211 -20.66 18.60 -7.78
CA GLU A 211 -21.70 18.00 -6.93
C GLU A 211 -21.14 16.79 -6.19
N SER A 212 -20.32 17.06 -5.18
CA SER A 212 -19.87 16.06 -4.20
C SER A 212 -20.11 16.59 -2.80
N LEU A 213 -20.61 15.73 -1.93
CA LEU A 213 -20.68 15.96 -0.50
C LEU A 213 -19.26 15.96 0.06
N TRP A 214 -19.03 16.78 1.08
CA TRP A 214 -17.75 16.87 1.77
C TRP A 214 -17.98 16.80 3.27
N ASP A 215 -17.54 15.70 3.87
CA ASP A 215 -17.53 15.48 5.31
C ASP A 215 -16.11 15.60 5.84
N ALA A 216 -15.94 16.22 7.01
CA ALA A 216 -14.65 16.29 7.66
C ALA A 216 -14.73 16.16 9.19
N ALA A 217 -13.68 15.61 9.78
CA ALA A 217 -13.45 15.54 11.22
C ALA A 217 -11.94 15.60 11.48
N ARG A 218 -11.51 15.75 12.73
CA ARG A 218 -10.11 15.56 13.11
C ARG A 218 -9.86 14.14 13.63
N THR A 219 -8.62 13.69 13.53
CA THR A 219 -8.14 12.43 14.08
C THR A 219 -6.80 12.63 14.79
N PRO A 220 -6.53 11.98 15.93
CA PRO A 220 -5.18 11.97 16.49
C PRO A 220 -4.22 11.23 15.55
N VAL A 221 -2.97 11.70 15.50
CA VAL A 221 -1.93 11.14 14.63
C VAL A 221 -0.70 10.64 15.38
N GLY A 222 -0.78 10.56 16.71
CA GLY A 222 0.36 10.37 17.58
C GLY A 222 1.06 11.70 17.92
N ASP A 223 2.28 11.61 18.44
CA ASP A 223 3.09 12.75 18.86
C ASP A 223 4.15 13.03 17.79
N ARG A 224 3.79 13.84 16.79
CA ARG A 224 4.63 14.14 15.62
C ARG A 224 5.77 15.07 16.01
N ASN A 225 5.56 15.93 16.99
CA ASN A 225 6.48 16.98 17.40
C ASN A 225 7.38 16.58 18.61
N GLY A 226 7.08 15.49 19.30
CA GLY A 226 7.84 14.93 20.42
C GLY A 226 7.61 15.63 21.76
N ASP A 227 6.53 16.39 21.92
CA ASP A 227 6.22 17.17 23.13
C ASP A 227 5.45 16.40 24.21
N GLY A 228 5.09 15.14 23.93
CA GLY A 228 4.33 14.26 24.81
C GLY A 228 2.81 14.44 24.73
N THR A 229 2.31 15.25 23.79
CA THR A 229 0.87 15.42 23.53
C THR A 229 0.50 14.90 22.14
N ALA A 230 -0.78 14.58 21.95
CA ALA A 230 -1.26 14.11 20.66
C ALA A 230 -1.42 15.29 19.69
N ASP A 231 -0.78 15.17 18.53
CA ASP A 231 -1.06 16.01 17.36
C ASP A 231 -2.29 15.48 16.62
N TYR A 232 -2.87 16.32 15.76
CA TYR A 232 -4.07 16.00 14.99
C TYR A 232 -3.89 16.29 13.50
N ALA A 233 -4.64 15.56 12.68
CA ALA A 233 -4.84 15.84 11.26
C ALA A 233 -6.34 15.87 10.95
N MET A 234 -6.72 16.55 9.86
CA MET A 234 -8.09 16.53 9.36
C MET A 234 -8.29 15.32 8.43
N VAL A 235 -9.35 14.54 8.63
CA VAL A 235 -9.80 13.53 7.66
C VAL A 235 -10.97 14.08 6.87
N ASN A 236 -10.94 13.88 5.55
CA ASN A 236 -11.97 14.34 4.62
C ASN A 236 -12.54 13.14 3.86
N SER A 237 -13.85 13.14 3.67
CA SER A 237 -14.54 12.17 2.81
C SER A 237 -15.34 12.92 1.76
N ILE A 238 -14.99 12.70 0.49
CA ILE A 238 -15.62 13.33 -0.67
C ILE A 238 -16.44 12.26 -1.39
N TRP A 239 -17.76 12.43 -1.45
CA TRP A 239 -18.64 11.36 -1.94
C TRP A 239 -19.90 11.89 -2.60
N ARG A 240 -20.50 11.09 -3.48
CA ARG A 240 -21.74 11.43 -4.20
C ARG A 240 -22.94 10.76 -3.57
N GLU A 241 -24.14 11.34 -3.70
CA GLU A 241 -25.39 10.75 -3.15
C GLU A 241 -25.69 9.34 -3.67
N SER A 242 -25.14 8.98 -4.84
CA SER A 242 -25.18 7.62 -5.40
C SER A 242 -24.39 6.59 -4.57
N ALA A 243 -23.59 7.02 -3.61
CA ALA A 243 -22.73 6.19 -2.77
C ALA A 243 -23.08 6.25 -1.27
N PRO A 244 -24.33 5.96 -0.85
CA PRO A 244 -24.83 6.26 0.50
C PRO A 244 -24.06 5.59 1.65
N ARG A 245 -23.33 4.50 1.42
CA ARG A 245 -22.46 3.88 2.46
C ARG A 245 -21.33 4.81 2.90
N TRP A 246 -20.91 5.75 2.04
CA TRP A 246 -19.84 6.70 2.30
C TRP A 246 -20.17 7.76 3.36
N GLN A 247 -21.43 7.86 3.80
CA GLN A 247 -21.79 8.63 5.00
C GLN A 247 -21.00 8.20 6.26
N HIS A 248 -20.37 7.02 6.21
CA HIS A 248 -19.52 6.44 7.24
C HIS A 248 -18.01 6.51 6.92
N ALA A 249 -17.60 7.01 5.77
CA ALA A 249 -16.19 7.02 5.36
C ALA A 249 -15.30 7.84 6.31
N TRP A 250 -15.82 8.94 6.86
CA TRP A 250 -15.07 9.81 7.77
C TRP A 250 -14.59 9.06 9.02
N ARG A 251 -15.41 8.16 9.59
CA ARG A 251 -15.03 7.36 10.77
C ARG A 251 -14.02 6.27 10.43
N TYR A 252 -14.06 5.75 9.20
CA TYR A 252 -13.09 4.78 8.69
C TYR A 252 -11.72 5.43 8.55
N ALA A 253 -11.67 6.61 7.94
CA ALA A 253 -10.44 7.39 7.84
C ALA A 253 -9.91 7.81 9.21
N GLN A 254 -10.78 8.27 10.11
CA GLN A 254 -10.40 8.64 11.48
C GLN A 254 -9.73 7.47 12.20
N HIS A 255 -10.38 6.31 12.22
CA HIS A 255 -9.84 5.12 12.87
C HIS A 255 -8.54 4.64 12.23
N ALA A 256 -8.51 4.48 10.90
CA ALA A 256 -7.32 3.96 10.21
C ALA A 256 -6.08 4.82 10.49
N ILE A 257 -6.18 6.15 10.39
CA ILE A 257 -5.05 7.05 10.66
C ILE A 257 -4.57 6.95 12.12
N ASP A 258 -5.47 6.96 13.10
CA ASP A 258 -5.10 6.81 14.52
C ASP A 258 -4.43 5.45 14.77
N PHE A 259 -5.10 4.37 14.37
CA PHE A 259 -4.62 3.01 14.55
C PHE A 259 -3.25 2.82 13.92
N LEU A 260 -3.08 3.19 12.65
CA LEU A 260 -1.84 2.97 11.92
C LEU A 260 -0.69 3.80 12.50
N SER A 261 -0.97 5.01 13.00
CA SER A 261 0.04 5.82 13.71
C SER A 261 0.57 5.10 14.95
N ARG A 262 -0.32 4.48 15.74
CA ARG A 262 0.05 3.67 16.91
C ARG A 262 0.71 2.35 16.53
N TRP A 263 0.15 1.64 15.55
CA TRP A 263 0.57 0.31 15.13
C TRP A 263 1.99 0.32 14.58
N THR A 264 2.26 1.21 13.63
CA THR A 264 3.57 1.38 12.98
C THR A 264 4.60 2.08 13.86
N GLY A 265 4.19 2.67 14.99
CA GLY A 265 5.07 3.43 15.87
C GLY A 265 5.67 4.67 15.20
N PHE A 266 5.03 5.17 14.15
CA PHE A 266 5.43 6.36 13.41
C PHE A 266 4.19 7.27 13.22
N PRO A 267 4.18 8.51 13.77
CA PRO A 267 3.06 9.42 13.63
C PRO A 267 2.71 9.72 12.17
N TYR A 268 1.42 9.85 11.85
CA TYR A 268 1.01 10.30 10.52
C TYR A 268 1.53 11.73 10.27
N PRO A 269 2.36 11.96 9.24
CA PRO A 269 3.17 13.17 9.13
C PRO A 269 2.42 14.33 8.46
N TYR A 270 1.30 14.05 7.78
CA TYR A 270 0.63 15.03 6.95
C TYR A 270 -0.49 15.77 7.70
N PRO A 271 -0.87 16.99 7.26
CA PRO A 271 -1.89 17.79 7.95
C PRO A 271 -3.32 17.31 7.70
N HIS A 272 -3.57 16.57 6.62
CA HIS A 272 -4.87 15.97 6.35
C HIS A 272 -4.76 14.69 5.55
N MET A 273 -5.84 13.90 5.53
CA MET A 273 -6.06 12.77 4.63
C MET A 273 -7.42 12.92 3.96
N THR A 274 -7.50 12.71 2.64
CA THR A 274 -8.74 12.84 1.87
C THR A 274 -9.06 11.53 1.16
N SER A 275 -10.18 10.91 1.49
CA SER A 275 -10.71 9.76 0.75
C SER A 275 -11.80 10.23 -0.23
N VAL A 276 -11.64 9.90 -1.50
CA VAL A 276 -12.56 10.29 -2.57
C VAL A 276 -13.25 9.07 -3.15
N GLU A 277 -14.58 9.12 -3.22
CA GLU A 277 -15.40 8.12 -3.87
C GLU A 277 -15.31 8.28 -5.40
N GLY A 278 -14.95 7.19 -6.08
CA GLY A 278 -14.55 7.14 -7.48
C GLY A 278 -15.28 6.09 -8.31
N GLY A 279 -16.48 5.67 -7.89
CA GLY A 279 -17.33 4.76 -8.66
C GLY A 279 -17.49 5.22 -10.11
N GLY A 280 -17.25 4.32 -11.04
CA GLY A 280 -17.22 4.61 -12.48
C GLY A 280 -15.89 5.15 -13.01
N ILE A 281 -14.82 5.16 -12.21
CA ILE A 281 -13.43 5.38 -12.65
C ILE A 281 -12.54 4.17 -12.31
N MET A 282 -12.77 3.55 -11.15
CA MET A 282 -12.05 2.35 -10.72
C MET A 282 -12.94 1.37 -9.94
N GLY A 283 -12.50 0.11 -9.87
CA GLY A 283 -13.16 -0.94 -9.08
C GLY A 283 -12.50 -1.28 -7.74
N GLY A 284 -11.32 -0.73 -7.44
CA GLY A 284 -10.55 -0.98 -6.20
C GLY A 284 -10.30 0.32 -5.44
N GLY A 285 -9.10 0.50 -4.91
CA GLY A 285 -8.61 1.79 -4.44
C GLY A 285 -7.26 2.13 -5.06
N MET A 286 -6.86 3.39 -4.92
CA MET A 286 -5.52 3.90 -5.25
C MET A 286 -5.12 4.97 -4.24
N GLU A 287 -3.83 4.98 -3.94
CA GLU A 287 -3.15 5.68 -2.89
C GLU A 287 -2.22 6.78 -3.41
N TYR A 288 -2.29 7.96 -2.81
CA TYR A 288 -1.38 9.07 -3.07
C TYR A 288 -1.18 9.86 -1.78
N PRO A 289 -0.09 10.64 -1.65
CA PRO A 289 0.14 11.41 -0.44
C PRO A 289 -1.09 12.29 -0.11
N MET A 290 -1.65 12.10 1.08
CA MET A 290 -2.85 12.80 1.60
C MET A 290 -4.16 12.55 0.83
N MET A 291 -4.20 11.63 -0.13
CA MET A 291 -5.36 11.47 -1.00
C MET A 291 -5.54 10.05 -1.52
N THR A 292 -6.76 9.52 -1.47
CA THR A 292 -7.12 8.23 -2.10
C THR A 292 -8.30 8.37 -3.03
N LEU A 293 -8.34 7.50 -4.04
CA LEU A 293 -9.54 7.23 -4.82
C LEU A 293 -10.02 5.83 -4.47
N ILE A 294 -11.30 5.64 -4.17
CA ILE A 294 -11.88 4.33 -3.86
C ILE A 294 -13.14 4.15 -4.69
N GLY A 295 -13.24 3.03 -5.41
CA GLY A 295 -14.29 2.74 -6.37
C GLY A 295 -15.69 2.54 -5.80
N ASP A 296 -16.55 1.89 -6.59
CA ASP A 296 -17.94 1.62 -6.18
C ASP A 296 -18.04 0.45 -5.20
N TYR A 297 -18.36 0.78 -3.94
CA TYR A 297 -18.58 -0.18 -2.86
C TYR A 297 -20.04 -0.25 -2.40
N ASN A 298 -20.99 0.24 -3.21
CA ASN A 298 -22.42 0.24 -2.83
C ASN A 298 -22.97 -1.15 -2.54
N GLN A 299 -22.55 -2.14 -3.33
CA GLN A 299 -22.95 -3.54 -3.18
C GLN A 299 -22.06 -4.33 -2.22
N ALA A 300 -21.04 -3.71 -1.63
CA ALA A 300 -20.19 -4.33 -0.62
C ALA A 300 -20.83 -4.26 0.78
N SER A 301 -20.19 -4.88 1.77
CA SER A 301 -20.50 -4.70 3.18
C SER A 301 -19.79 -3.48 3.77
N ASP A 302 -20.24 -3.01 4.94
CA ASP A 302 -19.52 -1.97 5.69
C ASP A 302 -18.09 -2.41 6.05
N THR A 303 -17.89 -3.71 6.31
CA THR A 303 -16.57 -4.30 6.50
C THR A 303 -15.71 -4.24 5.24
N GLY A 304 -16.31 -4.42 4.06
CA GLY A 304 -15.61 -4.30 2.78
C GLY A 304 -15.20 -2.85 2.51
N LEU A 305 -16.09 -1.88 2.77
CA LEU A 305 -15.77 -0.46 2.61
C LEU A 305 -14.70 0.01 3.60
N TYR A 306 -14.77 -0.41 4.87
CA TYR A 306 -13.71 -0.13 5.83
C TYR A 306 -12.39 -0.82 5.45
N GLY A 307 -12.43 -2.07 4.98
CA GLY A 307 -11.25 -2.81 4.55
C GLY A 307 -10.46 -2.10 3.45
N VAL A 308 -11.13 -1.60 2.41
CA VAL A 308 -10.45 -0.80 1.37
C VAL A 308 -9.96 0.55 1.93
N HIS A 309 -10.73 1.24 2.77
CA HIS A 309 -10.24 2.49 3.40
C HIS A 309 -8.97 2.24 4.22
N ALA A 310 -8.94 1.18 5.03
CA ALA A 310 -7.77 0.82 5.83
C ALA A 310 -6.57 0.45 4.95
N HIS A 311 -6.80 -0.22 3.82
CA HIS A 311 -5.77 -0.54 2.83
C HIS A 311 -5.19 0.75 2.21
N GLU A 312 -6.04 1.56 1.58
CA GLU A 312 -5.57 2.77 0.91
C GLU A 312 -4.86 3.77 1.85
N LEU A 313 -5.29 3.83 3.12
CA LEU A 313 -4.67 4.69 4.13
C LEU A 313 -3.39 4.07 4.74
N ALA A 314 -3.26 2.75 4.76
CA ALA A 314 -2.03 2.08 5.23
C ALA A 314 -0.84 2.37 4.32
N HIS A 315 -1.08 2.65 3.04
CA HIS A 315 -0.05 3.07 2.11
C HIS A 315 0.68 4.36 2.53
N MET A 316 0.08 5.17 3.41
CA MET A 316 0.71 6.40 3.89
C MET A 316 2.01 6.14 4.67
N TRP A 317 2.22 4.93 5.19
CA TRP A 317 3.47 4.53 5.81
C TRP A 317 4.41 3.84 4.81
N VAL A 318 3.90 2.86 4.08
CA VAL A 318 4.63 2.17 3.02
C VAL A 318 3.71 2.16 1.79
N PRO A 319 3.96 2.99 0.76
CA PRO A 319 5.28 3.42 0.37
C PRO A 319 5.45 4.95 0.46
N MET A 320 4.50 5.69 1.05
CA MET A 320 4.57 7.17 1.05
C MET A 320 5.67 7.68 1.98
N ILE A 321 5.80 7.16 3.21
CA ILE A 321 6.90 7.52 4.12
C ILE A 321 8.12 6.65 3.85
N VAL A 322 7.95 5.35 3.59
CA VAL A 322 9.03 4.43 3.27
C VAL A 322 9.01 4.15 1.77
N GLY A 323 9.70 4.97 0.97
CA GLY A 323 9.64 4.98 -0.48
C GLY A 323 10.29 3.79 -1.17
N ASN A 324 9.74 2.59 -1.05
CA ASN A 324 10.28 1.42 -1.76
C ASN A 324 10.13 1.54 -3.29
N ASP A 325 10.88 0.71 -3.99
CA ASP A 325 10.83 0.59 -5.45
C ASP A 325 9.69 -0.36 -5.88
N GLU A 326 8.47 0.18 -5.98
CA GLU A 326 7.28 -0.59 -6.39
C GLU A 326 7.39 -1.18 -7.80
N ARG A 327 8.24 -0.62 -8.67
CA ARG A 327 8.49 -1.17 -10.02
C ARG A 327 9.11 -2.55 -9.95
N ARG A 328 9.92 -2.79 -8.92
CA ARG A 328 10.70 -4.03 -8.75
C ARG A 328 10.19 -4.91 -7.63
N TYR A 329 9.59 -4.31 -6.60
CA TYR A 329 9.23 -4.97 -5.36
C TYR A 329 7.83 -4.53 -4.89
N ALA A 330 6.81 -4.66 -5.76
CA ALA A 330 5.42 -4.31 -5.43
C ALA A 330 4.93 -4.95 -4.11
N TRP A 331 5.45 -6.12 -3.75
CA TRP A 331 5.12 -6.77 -2.49
C TRP A 331 5.47 -5.96 -1.24
N MET A 332 6.52 -5.14 -1.29
CA MET A 332 6.91 -4.32 -0.13
C MET A 332 5.85 -3.28 0.18
N ASP A 333 5.21 -2.80 -0.87
CA ASP A 333 4.07 -1.92 -0.77
C ASP A 333 2.82 -2.73 -0.40
N GLU A 334 2.25 -3.46 -1.36
CA GLU A 334 0.95 -4.11 -1.24
C GLU A 334 0.86 -5.17 -0.15
N GLY A 335 1.96 -5.86 0.10
CA GLY A 335 2.06 -6.90 1.11
C GLY A 335 2.10 -6.35 2.53
N THR A 336 2.82 -5.23 2.73
CA THR A 336 2.86 -4.57 4.03
C THR A 336 1.56 -3.82 4.30
N THR A 337 0.97 -3.22 3.27
CA THR A 337 -0.36 -2.62 3.34
C THR A 337 -1.41 -3.67 3.70
N SER A 338 -1.45 -4.81 3.00
CA SER A 338 -2.37 -5.91 3.31
C SER A 338 -2.19 -6.46 4.74
N PHE A 339 -0.96 -6.53 5.25
CA PHE A 339 -0.67 -6.88 6.65
C PHE A 339 -1.28 -5.87 7.63
N ASN A 340 -1.07 -4.58 7.37
CA ASN A 340 -1.60 -3.48 8.19
C ASN A 340 -3.12 -3.39 8.12
N THR A 341 -3.72 -3.64 6.95
CA THR A 341 -5.17 -3.73 6.75
C THR A 341 -5.77 -4.77 7.68
N SER A 342 -5.24 -6.01 7.69
CA SER A 342 -5.75 -7.04 8.60
C SER A 342 -5.61 -6.65 10.08
N ALA A 343 -4.53 -5.96 10.47
CA ALA A 343 -4.36 -5.47 11.84
C ALA A 343 -5.41 -4.39 12.19
N ALA A 344 -5.66 -3.45 11.30
CA ALA A 344 -6.66 -2.40 11.47
C ALA A 344 -8.10 -2.96 11.50
N MET A 345 -8.36 -4.01 10.72
CA MET A 345 -9.61 -4.77 10.72
C MET A 345 -9.81 -5.51 12.05
N ASN A 346 -8.77 -6.13 12.59
CA ASN A 346 -8.81 -6.82 13.89
C ASN A 346 -9.14 -5.87 15.06
N GLU A 347 -8.68 -4.61 15.04
CA GLU A 347 -9.04 -3.61 16.06
C GLU A 347 -10.46 -3.07 15.87
N PHE A 348 -10.85 -2.71 14.64
CA PHE A 348 -12.14 -2.08 14.38
C PHE A 348 -13.33 -3.06 14.43
N TYR A 349 -13.11 -4.30 13.98
CA TYR A 349 -14.11 -5.37 13.95
C TYR A 349 -13.59 -6.61 14.71
N PRO A 350 -13.56 -6.57 16.05
CA PRO A 350 -13.04 -7.66 16.87
C PRO A 350 -13.93 -8.91 16.77
N GLY A 351 -13.38 -10.06 17.14
CA GLY A 351 -14.09 -11.35 17.20
C GLY A 351 -13.84 -12.27 16.01
N GLN A 352 -13.01 -11.87 15.06
CA GLN A 352 -12.52 -12.71 13.97
C GLN A 352 -11.06 -12.40 13.68
N ARG A 353 -10.41 -13.30 12.93
CA ARG A 353 -9.02 -13.18 12.49
C ARG A 353 -8.98 -12.79 11.02
N TRP A 354 -8.98 -11.49 10.74
CA TRP A 354 -9.08 -10.96 9.39
C TRP A 354 -7.87 -11.32 8.51
N GLU A 355 -6.72 -11.60 9.10
CA GLU A 355 -5.53 -12.05 8.39
C GLU A 355 -5.69 -13.43 7.72
N LEU A 356 -6.65 -14.26 8.18
CA LEU A 356 -6.91 -15.56 7.58
C LEU A 356 -7.49 -15.45 6.15
N GLY A 357 -8.03 -14.28 5.78
CA GLY A 357 -8.44 -13.99 4.41
C GLY A 357 -7.24 -14.00 3.44
N ASN A 358 -6.13 -13.36 3.83
CA ASN A 358 -4.88 -13.38 3.06
C ASN A 358 -4.30 -14.80 2.99
N TYR A 359 -4.31 -15.52 4.10
CA TYR A 359 -3.87 -16.92 4.14
C TYR A 359 -4.66 -17.80 3.17
N SER A 360 -5.99 -17.68 3.18
CA SER A 360 -6.86 -18.43 2.29
C SER A 360 -6.60 -18.11 0.81
N GLY A 361 -6.39 -16.83 0.47
CA GLY A 361 -6.03 -16.40 -0.87
C GLY A 361 -4.69 -16.97 -1.33
N TYR A 362 -3.70 -17.01 -0.44
CA TYR A 362 -2.40 -17.61 -0.74
C TYR A 362 -2.49 -19.13 -0.94
N ILE A 363 -3.06 -19.87 0.03
CA ILE A 363 -3.08 -21.34 0.00
C ILE A 363 -3.77 -21.89 -1.25
N GLN A 364 -4.79 -21.22 -1.77
CA GLN A 364 -5.51 -21.66 -2.97
C GLN A 364 -4.64 -21.87 -4.21
N ILE A 365 -3.51 -21.16 -4.32
CA ILE A 365 -2.61 -21.31 -5.47
C ILE A 365 -1.31 -22.07 -5.14
N THR A 366 -1.08 -22.41 -3.87
CA THR A 366 0.12 -23.17 -3.48
C THR A 366 0.17 -24.51 -4.20
N ARG A 367 1.38 -24.92 -4.62
CA ARG A 367 1.62 -26.18 -5.37
C ARG A 367 0.93 -26.27 -6.73
N THR A 368 0.42 -25.16 -7.25
CA THR A 368 -0.07 -25.06 -8.63
C THR A 368 0.98 -24.40 -9.51
N ASP A 369 0.87 -24.58 -10.82
CA ASP A 369 1.72 -23.88 -11.80
C ASP A 369 1.46 -22.37 -11.88
N LEU A 370 0.54 -21.84 -11.07
CA LEU A 370 0.26 -20.41 -10.95
C LEU A 370 1.14 -19.71 -9.93
N GLU A 371 1.66 -20.40 -8.90
CA GLU A 371 2.46 -19.74 -7.87
C GLU A 371 3.76 -19.20 -8.45
N GLY A 372 4.04 -17.93 -8.17
CA GLY A 372 5.23 -17.23 -8.61
C GLY A 372 6.09 -16.74 -7.45
N GLU A 373 7.36 -16.49 -7.75
CA GLU A 373 8.30 -15.86 -6.83
C GLU A 373 7.89 -14.42 -6.51
N ILE A 374 8.09 -13.99 -5.25
CA ILE A 374 7.76 -12.64 -4.78
C ILE A 374 8.75 -11.60 -5.35
N MET A 375 10.03 -11.97 -5.49
CA MET A 375 11.13 -11.07 -5.89
C MET A 375 11.21 -10.81 -7.41
N ARG A 376 10.06 -10.80 -8.10
CA ARG A 376 9.96 -10.59 -9.55
C ARG A 376 9.54 -9.15 -9.86
N LEU A 377 10.07 -8.59 -10.95
CA LEU A 377 9.68 -7.26 -11.45
C LEU A 377 8.17 -7.17 -11.67
N SER A 378 7.55 -6.13 -11.12
CA SER A 378 6.11 -5.99 -10.97
C SER A 378 5.35 -5.95 -12.32
N ASP A 379 5.87 -5.23 -13.31
CA ASP A 379 5.27 -5.15 -14.66
C ASP A 379 5.48 -6.44 -15.50
N TYR A 380 6.39 -7.31 -15.06
CA TYR A 380 6.69 -8.59 -15.71
C TYR A 380 6.23 -9.79 -14.89
N GLN A 381 5.48 -9.56 -13.83
CA GLN A 381 4.97 -10.63 -12.97
C GLN A 381 3.90 -11.45 -13.70
N TYR A 382 3.64 -12.66 -13.19
CA TYR A 382 2.63 -13.57 -13.75
C TYR A 382 1.24 -12.89 -13.76
N ASN A 383 0.38 -13.23 -14.71
CA ASN A 383 -0.91 -12.55 -14.86
C ASN A 383 -1.90 -12.90 -13.73
N GLY A 384 -2.88 -12.01 -13.52
CA GLY A 384 -4.06 -12.28 -12.68
C GLY A 384 -3.76 -12.68 -11.24
N ALA A 385 -4.26 -13.87 -10.84
CA ALA A 385 -4.21 -14.36 -9.46
C ALA A 385 -2.79 -14.52 -8.91
N ALA A 386 -1.82 -14.81 -9.79
CA ALA A 386 -0.42 -14.98 -9.39
C ALA A 386 0.22 -13.66 -8.95
N TYR A 387 -0.03 -12.56 -9.69
CA TYR A 387 0.37 -11.21 -9.27
C TYR A 387 -0.30 -10.84 -7.94
N GLY A 388 -1.63 -10.99 -7.86
CA GLY A 388 -2.37 -10.66 -6.64
C GLY A 388 -1.86 -11.41 -5.42
N THR A 389 -1.52 -12.68 -5.56
CA THR A 389 -0.99 -13.46 -4.45
C THR A 389 0.44 -13.05 -4.09
N ALA A 390 1.32 -12.91 -5.07
CA ALA A 390 2.73 -12.62 -4.84
C ALA A 390 2.99 -11.17 -4.37
N SER A 391 2.11 -10.22 -4.69
CA SER A 391 2.19 -8.83 -4.24
C SER A 391 1.40 -8.57 -2.95
N TYR A 392 0.26 -9.24 -2.72
CA TYR A 392 -0.64 -8.93 -1.59
C TYR A 392 -0.67 -10.07 -0.57
N SER A 393 -1.35 -11.17 -0.91
CA SER A 393 -1.79 -12.16 0.07
C SER A 393 -0.65 -12.99 0.66
N LYS A 394 0.31 -13.44 -0.16
CA LYS A 394 1.47 -14.22 0.31
C LYS A 394 2.38 -13.37 1.22
N PRO A 395 2.90 -12.20 0.80
CA PRO A 395 3.72 -11.36 1.69
C PRO A 395 3.01 -10.96 2.99
N ALA A 396 1.73 -10.61 2.95
CA ALA A 396 0.96 -10.29 4.16
C ALA A 396 0.87 -11.49 5.11
N THR A 397 0.56 -12.67 4.57
CA THR A 397 0.55 -13.93 5.34
C THR A 397 1.91 -14.20 5.96
N LEU A 398 3.00 -13.94 5.24
CA LEU A 398 4.37 -14.16 5.73
C LEU A 398 4.76 -13.19 6.84
N LEU A 399 4.30 -11.94 6.82
CA LEU A 399 4.49 -11.01 7.94
C LEU A 399 3.73 -11.48 9.19
N TRP A 400 2.50 -11.98 9.04
CA TRP A 400 1.77 -12.61 10.15
C TRP A 400 2.45 -13.90 10.64
N THR A 401 2.97 -14.72 9.73
CA THR A 401 3.74 -15.93 10.03
C THR A 401 5.00 -15.58 10.83
N LEU A 402 5.72 -14.55 10.41
CA LEU A 402 6.93 -14.08 11.08
C LEU A 402 6.61 -13.48 12.46
N ARG A 403 5.47 -12.80 12.60
CA ARG A 403 4.95 -12.35 13.92
C ARG A 403 4.67 -13.53 14.85
N GLY A 404 4.07 -14.60 14.33
CA GLY A 404 3.90 -15.85 15.07
C GLY A 404 5.23 -16.51 15.44
N LEU A 405 6.20 -16.51 14.52
CA LEU A 405 7.52 -17.11 14.72
C LEU A 405 8.35 -16.37 15.78
N LEU A 406 8.47 -15.06 15.68
CA LEU A 406 9.29 -14.22 16.56
C LEU A 406 8.60 -13.85 17.88
N GLY A 407 7.27 -13.93 17.93
CA GLY A 407 6.46 -13.34 18.98
C GLY A 407 6.19 -11.85 18.72
N GLU A 408 5.06 -11.38 19.25
CA GLU A 408 4.54 -10.03 18.98
C GLU A 408 5.51 -8.90 19.34
N GLU A 409 6.13 -8.95 20.51
CA GLU A 409 7.02 -7.88 20.98
C GLU A 409 8.24 -7.71 20.06
N VAL A 410 8.93 -8.80 19.73
CA VAL A 410 10.11 -8.78 18.88
C VAL A 410 9.74 -8.37 17.46
N PHE A 411 8.64 -8.91 16.93
CA PHE A 411 8.15 -8.55 15.60
C PHE A 411 7.81 -7.06 15.51
N LEU A 412 7.01 -6.53 16.43
CA LEU A 412 6.63 -5.12 16.42
C LEU A 412 7.84 -4.23 16.59
N LYS A 413 8.80 -4.58 17.45
CA LYS A 413 10.05 -3.84 17.56
C LYS A 413 10.81 -3.81 16.23
N ALA A 414 10.93 -4.95 15.54
CA ALA A 414 11.62 -5.02 14.25
C ALA A 414 10.90 -4.22 13.16
N TYR A 415 9.58 -4.39 13.03
CA TYR A 415 8.76 -3.69 12.03
C TYR A 415 8.80 -2.16 12.22
N ARG A 416 8.62 -1.70 13.46
CA ARG A 416 8.73 -0.26 13.80
C ARG A 416 10.13 0.28 13.57
N THR A 417 11.16 -0.49 13.89
CA THR A 417 12.56 -0.12 13.61
C THR A 417 12.82 0.02 12.12
N PHE A 418 12.24 -0.86 11.28
CA PHE A 418 12.34 -0.76 9.82
C PHE A 418 11.72 0.55 9.33
N ILE A 419 10.48 0.84 9.73
CA ILE A 419 9.80 2.09 9.34
C ILE A 419 10.63 3.31 9.77
N GLN A 420 11.11 3.33 11.01
CA GLN A 420 11.93 4.45 11.53
C GLN A 420 13.28 4.60 10.79
N ARG A 421 13.98 3.51 10.48
CA ARG A 421 15.27 3.56 9.76
C ARG A 421 15.14 4.12 8.35
N TRP A 422 14.03 3.78 7.70
CA TRP A 422 13.83 3.97 6.26
C TRP A 422 12.77 5.02 5.91
N ALA A 423 12.21 5.71 6.90
CA ALA A 423 11.39 6.88 6.68
C ALA A 423 12.13 7.92 5.83
N TYR A 424 11.47 8.38 4.77
CA TYR A 424 11.92 9.30 3.74
C TYR A 424 13.18 8.83 2.98
N LYS A 425 13.32 7.51 2.81
CA LYS A 425 14.40 6.85 2.05
C LYS A 425 13.83 5.77 1.14
N HIS A 426 14.71 5.13 0.37
CA HIS A 426 14.35 4.10 -0.61
C HIS A 426 14.94 2.72 -0.26
N PRO A 427 14.38 2.00 0.74
CA PRO A 427 14.88 0.67 1.08
C PRO A 427 14.67 -0.33 -0.05
N LYS A 428 15.58 -1.30 -0.14
CA LYS A 428 15.42 -2.52 -0.92
C LYS A 428 14.95 -3.67 -0.01
N PRO A 429 14.49 -4.80 -0.55
CA PRO A 429 14.07 -5.97 0.24
C PRO A 429 15.05 -6.38 1.34
N TRP A 430 16.34 -6.36 1.04
CA TRP A 430 17.38 -6.75 1.99
C TRP A 430 17.44 -5.84 3.22
N ASP A 431 17.01 -4.58 3.11
CA ASP A 431 17.00 -3.65 4.23
C ASP A 431 15.91 -4.01 5.26
N LEU A 432 14.76 -4.52 4.80
CA LEU A 432 13.75 -5.14 5.65
C LEU A 432 14.33 -6.39 6.31
N PHE A 433 14.88 -7.31 5.52
CA PHE A 433 15.41 -8.59 6.01
C PHE A 433 16.50 -8.39 7.06
N ASN A 434 17.46 -7.51 6.77
CA ASN A 434 18.55 -7.17 7.68
C ASN A 434 18.05 -6.50 8.96
N THR A 435 17.01 -5.65 8.88
CA THR A 435 16.43 -5.05 10.08
C THR A 435 15.77 -6.09 10.98
N PHE A 436 15.07 -7.07 10.41
CA PHE A 436 14.50 -8.17 11.18
C PHE A 436 15.57 -9.09 11.79
N ASN A 437 16.63 -9.42 11.04
CA ASN A 437 17.77 -10.19 11.56
C ASN A 437 18.46 -9.46 12.74
N ASP A 438 18.76 -8.18 12.55
CA ASP A 438 19.43 -7.33 13.54
C ASP A 438 18.61 -7.18 14.83
N VAL A 439 17.32 -6.84 14.73
CA VAL A 439 16.47 -6.61 15.91
C VAL A 439 16.11 -7.90 16.64
N SER A 440 15.90 -9.00 15.91
CA SER A 440 15.58 -10.30 16.52
C SER A 440 16.80 -11.02 17.10
N GLY A 441 18.00 -10.68 16.62
CA GLY A 441 19.23 -11.42 16.93
C GLY A 441 19.28 -12.83 16.31
N GLN A 442 18.40 -13.12 15.34
CA GLN A 442 18.29 -14.42 14.68
C GLN A 442 18.71 -14.32 13.21
N ASN A 443 19.27 -15.40 12.67
CA ASN A 443 19.47 -15.53 11.23
C ASN A 443 18.17 -16.06 10.59
N LEU A 444 17.45 -15.20 9.87
CA LEU A 444 16.20 -15.54 9.18
C LEU A 444 16.41 -15.74 7.67
N ASP A 445 17.65 -15.87 7.18
CA ASP A 445 17.94 -16.03 5.75
C ASP A 445 17.22 -17.23 5.13
N TRP A 446 17.02 -18.30 5.92
CA TRP A 446 16.22 -19.45 5.49
C TRP A 446 14.77 -19.06 5.22
N PHE A 447 14.15 -18.22 6.06
CA PHE A 447 12.78 -17.75 5.90
C PHE A 447 12.65 -16.89 4.64
N TRP A 448 13.57 -15.93 4.47
CA TRP A 448 13.56 -15.05 3.30
C TRP A 448 13.76 -15.83 2.00
N ARG A 449 14.72 -16.76 1.96
CA ARG A 449 14.96 -17.61 0.79
C ARG A 449 13.72 -18.42 0.43
N THR A 450 13.19 -19.18 1.39
CA THR A 450 12.06 -20.09 1.18
C THR A 450 10.84 -19.39 0.61
N TRP A 451 10.53 -18.20 1.13
CA TRP A 451 9.24 -17.57 0.83
C TRP A 451 9.31 -16.48 -0.24
N TYR A 452 10.44 -15.76 -0.34
CA TYR A 452 10.56 -14.62 -1.25
C TYR A 452 11.25 -14.97 -2.56
N TYR A 453 12.18 -15.93 -2.55
CA TYR A 453 12.95 -16.33 -3.72
C TYR A 453 12.48 -17.66 -4.32
N GLU A 454 11.82 -18.50 -3.54
CA GLU A 454 11.34 -19.81 -3.96
C GLU A 454 9.81 -19.90 -3.88
N THR A 455 9.24 -20.93 -4.52
CA THR A 455 7.84 -21.34 -4.41
C THR A 455 7.68 -22.60 -3.56
N TRP A 456 8.61 -22.81 -2.61
CA TRP A 456 8.51 -23.92 -1.66
C TRP A 456 7.25 -23.74 -0.81
N THR A 457 6.66 -24.87 -0.40
CA THR A 457 5.38 -24.90 0.32
C THR A 457 5.60 -25.40 1.73
N LEU A 458 4.90 -24.87 2.74
CA LEU A 458 4.88 -25.52 4.04
C LEU A 458 3.87 -26.67 4.03
N ASP A 459 4.32 -27.88 4.33
CA ASP A 459 3.45 -29.04 4.56
C ASP A 459 4.15 -29.99 5.53
N GLN A 460 3.84 -29.85 6.81
CA GLN A 460 4.38 -30.68 7.89
C GLN A 460 3.31 -31.65 8.37
N SER A 461 3.54 -32.95 8.14
CA SER A 461 2.58 -34.00 8.47
C SER A 461 2.94 -34.76 9.73
N ILE A 462 1.96 -35.07 10.58
CA ILE A 462 2.15 -36.04 11.68
C ILE A 462 2.18 -37.45 11.10
N ALA A 463 3.38 -38.01 10.97
CA ALA A 463 3.57 -39.34 10.40
C ALA A 463 3.24 -40.46 11.39
N ASN A 464 3.55 -40.28 12.68
CA ASN A 464 3.29 -41.28 13.70
C ASN A 464 3.27 -40.68 15.11
N VAL A 465 2.43 -41.23 15.98
CA VAL A 465 2.40 -40.94 17.42
C VAL A 465 2.39 -42.25 18.20
N LYS A 466 3.41 -42.47 19.03
CA LYS A 466 3.60 -43.74 19.74
C LYS A 466 3.95 -43.52 21.20
N LEU A 467 3.28 -44.25 22.09
CA LEU A 467 3.66 -44.30 23.51
C LEU A 467 4.94 -45.12 23.70
N GLU A 468 5.90 -44.57 24.42
CA GLU A 468 7.17 -45.20 24.77
C GLU A 468 7.45 -45.08 26.28
N ARG A 469 8.40 -45.87 26.82
CA ARG A 469 8.72 -45.92 28.27
C ARG A 469 9.14 -44.57 28.88
N GLY A 470 9.39 -43.55 28.06
CA GLY A 470 9.82 -42.22 28.49
C GLY A 470 8.90 -41.07 28.06
N GLY A 471 7.73 -41.35 27.48
CA GLY A 471 6.81 -40.32 26.99
C GLY A 471 6.09 -40.73 25.70
N THR A 472 5.54 -39.75 24.98
CA THR A 472 4.93 -39.94 23.66
C THR A 472 5.92 -39.50 22.59
N ARG A 473 6.33 -40.42 21.71
CA ARG A 473 7.15 -40.12 20.54
C ARG A 473 6.26 -39.66 19.39
N ILE A 474 6.55 -38.49 18.86
CA ILE A 474 5.84 -37.86 17.74
C ILE A 474 6.82 -37.74 16.58
N VAL A 475 6.46 -38.29 15.43
CA VAL A 475 7.26 -38.26 14.20
C VAL A 475 6.57 -37.36 13.19
N VAL A 476 7.31 -36.41 12.64
CA VAL A 476 6.83 -35.41 11.68
C VAL A 476 7.65 -35.49 10.39
N THR A 477 6.98 -35.37 9.25
CA THR A 477 7.60 -35.37 7.92
C THR A 477 7.30 -34.06 7.20
N ASP A 478 8.34 -33.43 6.67
CA ASP A 478 8.22 -32.28 5.75
C ASP A 478 7.99 -32.78 4.32
N LEU A 479 6.84 -32.41 3.74
CA LEU A 479 6.40 -32.76 2.39
C LEU A 479 6.51 -31.58 1.40
N GLY A 480 6.94 -30.40 1.85
CA GLY A 480 6.81 -29.16 1.10
C GLY A 480 8.09 -28.37 0.86
N LEU A 481 9.22 -28.79 1.46
CA LEU A 481 10.55 -28.16 1.37
C LEU A 481 10.70 -26.86 2.18
N ALA A 482 9.61 -26.18 2.57
CA ALA A 482 9.71 -24.97 3.37
C ALA A 482 10.08 -25.31 4.84
N PRO A 483 11.33 -25.03 5.28
CA PRO A 483 11.73 -25.28 6.66
C PRO A 483 10.95 -24.35 7.59
N MET A 484 10.33 -24.91 8.62
CA MET A 484 9.67 -24.18 9.71
C MET A 484 9.78 -24.98 11.01
N PRO A 485 9.81 -24.36 12.20
CA PRO A 485 9.69 -25.11 13.44
C PRO A 485 8.32 -25.81 13.51
N VAL A 486 8.27 -27.01 14.07
CA VAL A 486 7.01 -27.72 14.29
C VAL A 486 6.54 -27.45 15.71
N ARG A 487 5.57 -26.54 15.87
CA ARG A 487 4.90 -26.29 17.15
C ARG A 487 3.80 -27.31 17.36
N LEU A 488 3.84 -28.04 18.46
CA LEU A 488 2.94 -29.15 18.76
C LEU A 488 2.09 -28.83 19.99
N THR A 489 0.77 -28.85 19.82
CA THR A 489 -0.19 -28.90 20.92
C THR A 489 -0.62 -30.34 21.16
N LEU A 490 -0.38 -30.85 22.37
CA LEU A 490 -0.79 -32.19 22.80
C LEU A 490 -1.98 -32.05 23.74
N THR A 491 -3.12 -32.66 23.41
CA THR A 491 -4.26 -32.80 24.32
C THR A 491 -4.16 -34.13 25.05
N LEU A 492 -4.32 -34.08 26.37
CA LEU A 492 -4.21 -35.23 27.25
C LEU A 492 -5.58 -35.79 27.64
N THR A 493 -5.60 -37.01 28.19
CA THR A 493 -6.82 -37.68 28.66
C THR A 493 -7.55 -36.95 29.79
N ASP A 494 -6.85 -36.12 30.56
CA ASP A 494 -7.42 -35.29 31.62
C ASP A 494 -7.98 -33.95 31.11
N GLY A 495 -7.89 -33.69 29.80
CA GLY A 495 -8.33 -32.46 29.15
C GLY A 495 -7.28 -31.34 29.14
N ASN A 496 -6.15 -31.50 29.82
CA ASN A 496 -5.07 -30.51 29.80
C ASN A 496 -4.33 -30.53 28.46
N THR A 497 -3.72 -29.40 28.10
CA THR A 497 -2.86 -29.29 26.92
C THR A 497 -1.40 -29.07 27.31
N MET A 498 -0.49 -29.56 26.47
CA MET A 498 0.95 -29.33 26.59
C MET A 498 1.51 -28.86 25.26
N GLN A 499 2.52 -27.99 25.32
CA GLN A 499 3.25 -27.51 24.15
C GLN A 499 4.60 -28.22 24.02
N ALA A 500 5.00 -28.54 22.79
CA ALA A 500 6.33 -29.03 22.45
C ALA A 500 6.76 -28.46 21.09
N GLU A 501 8.06 -28.47 20.79
CA GLU A 501 8.55 -27.94 19.51
C GLU A 501 9.68 -28.82 18.95
N ILE A 502 9.63 -29.10 17.63
CA ILE A 502 10.78 -29.56 16.86
C ILE A 502 11.43 -28.31 16.23
N PRO A 503 12.69 -27.98 16.57
CA PRO A 503 13.33 -26.75 16.10
C PRO A 503 13.56 -26.79 14.59
N VAL A 504 13.56 -25.62 13.95
CA VAL A 504 13.74 -25.47 12.50
C VAL A 504 15.07 -26.06 12.00
N ASP A 505 16.11 -26.07 12.85
CA ASP A 505 17.45 -26.58 12.54
C ASP A 505 17.44 -28.00 11.98
N ARG A 506 16.49 -28.85 12.41
CA ARG A 506 16.35 -30.21 11.88
C ARG A 506 16.19 -30.22 10.36
N TRP A 507 15.37 -29.31 9.84
CA TRP A 507 15.08 -29.21 8.41
C TRP A 507 16.23 -28.52 7.67
N LEU A 508 16.86 -27.53 8.31
CA LEU A 508 18.03 -26.84 7.76
C LEU A 508 19.25 -27.75 7.62
N GLU A 509 19.40 -28.74 8.50
CA GLU A 509 20.40 -29.82 8.41
C GLU A 509 20.09 -30.85 7.30
N GLY A 510 18.97 -30.69 6.59
CA GLY A 510 18.56 -31.54 5.47
C GLY A 510 17.69 -32.72 5.87
N ALA A 511 17.22 -32.81 7.11
CA ALA A 511 16.25 -33.84 7.49
C ALA A 511 14.91 -33.59 6.76
N ARG A 512 14.27 -34.67 6.30
CA ARG A 512 12.89 -34.64 5.79
C ARG A 512 11.89 -35.30 6.75
N THR A 513 12.40 -35.97 7.78
CA THR A 513 11.64 -36.54 8.88
C THR A 513 12.40 -36.27 10.17
N ALA A 514 11.69 -35.81 11.20
CA ALA A 514 12.22 -35.59 12.53
C ALA A 514 11.25 -36.12 13.58
N ASP A 515 11.76 -36.40 14.78
CA ASP A 515 10.92 -36.84 15.89
C ASP A 515 11.29 -36.16 17.21
N ILE A 516 10.33 -36.14 18.12
CA ILE A 516 10.48 -35.67 19.50
C ILE A 516 9.78 -36.63 20.46
N VAL A 517 10.38 -36.84 21.63
CA VAL A 517 9.76 -37.58 22.74
C VAL A 517 9.32 -36.59 23.81
N VAL A 518 8.01 -36.45 24.00
CA VAL A 518 7.43 -35.54 25.00
C VAL A 518 7.03 -36.34 26.23
N LYS A 519 7.60 -35.98 27.39
CA LYS A 519 7.18 -36.55 28.68
C LYS A 519 5.80 -36.00 29.04
N THR A 520 4.78 -36.86 29.04
CA THR A 520 3.41 -36.47 29.39
C THR A 520 2.97 -37.10 30.71
N PRO A 521 2.23 -36.38 31.58
CA PRO A 521 1.76 -36.89 32.87
C PRO A 521 0.61 -37.90 32.72
N SER A 522 -0.11 -37.85 31.61
CA SER A 522 -1.17 -38.78 31.24
C SER A 522 -1.12 -39.09 29.73
N ALA A 523 -2.02 -39.94 29.25
CA ALA A 523 -1.99 -40.37 27.86
C ALA A 523 -2.42 -39.24 26.91
N VAL A 524 -1.79 -39.16 25.75
CA VAL A 524 -2.14 -38.19 24.69
C VAL A 524 -3.34 -38.72 23.91
N THR A 525 -4.35 -37.86 23.72
CA THR A 525 -5.55 -38.12 22.93
C THR A 525 -5.53 -37.42 21.58
N LYS A 526 -4.84 -36.28 21.49
CA LYS A 526 -4.69 -35.51 20.24
C LYS A 526 -3.32 -34.85 20.17
N VAL A 527 -2.76 -34.76 18.96
CA VAL A 527 -1.58 -33.97 18.64
C VAL A 527 -1.92 -33.08 17.45
N GLU A 528 -1.62 -31.80 17.53
CA GLU A 528 -1.88 -30.81 16.48
C GLU A 528 -0.61 -30.00 16.20
N ILE A 529 -0.23 -29.90 14.93
CA ILE A 529 0.79 -28.95 14.48
C ILE A 529 0.15 -27.57 14.35
N ASP A 530 0.78 -26.55 14.93
CA ASP A 530 0.38 -25.14 14.83
C ASP A 530 -1.12 -24.91 15.09
N ALA A 531 -1.60 -25.35 16.25
CA ALA A 531 -3.03 -25.27 16.64
C ALA A 531 -3.57 -23.83 16.62
N ASP A 532 -2.70 -22.84 16.87
CA ASP A 532 -3.04 -21.41 16.83
C ASP A 532 -3.06 -20.83 15.40
N GLN A 533 -2.73 -21.63 14.39
CA GLN A 533 -2.78 -21.27 12.97
C GLN A 533 -1.95 -20.03 12.62
N TRP A 534 -0.68 -20.01 13.02
CA TRP A 534 0.27 -18.97 12.63
C TRP A 534 0.96 -19.26 11.31
N PHE A 535 1.14 -20.53 10.95
CA PHE A 535 1.99 -20.94 9.85
C PHE A 535 1.19 -21.33 8.62
N PRO A 536 1.64 -20.98 7.41
CA PRO A 536 0.82 -21.16 6.24
C PRO A 536 0.93 -22.57 5.66
N ASP A 537 0.56 -23.59 6.44
CA ASP A 537 0.62 -24.98 6.02
C ASP A 537 -0.44 -25.26 4.94
N ALA A 538 -0.05 -25.87 3.83
CA ALA A 538 -0.91 -26.12 2.69
C ALA A 538 -1.89 -27.30 2.89
N ASN A 539 -1.68 -28.14 3.91
CA ASN A 539 -2.53 -29.28 4.17
C ASN A 539 -2.74 -29.53 5.68
N ARG A 540 -3.63 -28.73 6.28
CA ARG A 540 -3.95 -28.88 7.70
C ARG A 540 -4.62 -30.19 8.09
N ASP A 541 -5.16 -30.97 7.13
CA ASP A 541 -5.76 -32.27 7.44
C ASP A 541 -4.73 -33.29 7.92
N ASN A 542 -3.46 -33.14 7.52
CA ASN A 542 -2.37 -34.03 7.94
C ASN A 542 -1.60 -33.50 9.18
N ASN A 543 -1.98 -32.31 9.69
CA ASN A 543 -1.39 -31.68 10.86
C ASN A 543 -1.96 -32.25 12.17
N VAL A 544 -2.98 -33.12 12.11
CA VAL A 544 -3.72 -33.62 13.27
C VAL A 544 -3.62 -35.14 13.38
N TRP A 545 -3.30 -35.61 14.57
CA TRP A 545 -3.46 -37.00 14.98
C TRP A 545 -4.43 -37.09 16.14
N GLU A 546 -5.39 -37.99 16.04
CA GLU A 546 -6.30 -38.34 17.13
C GLU A 546 -6.17 -39.81 17.46
N ARG A 547 -6.14 -40.11 18.77
CA ARG A 547 -6.11 -41.47 19.26
C ARG A 547 -7.43 -42.16 18.94
N ARG A 548 -7.37 -43.16 18.06
CA ARG A 548 -8.51 -44.03 17.73
C ARG A 548 -8.76 -45.09 18.80
#